data_AF-A0A165MIK2-F1
#
_entry.id   AF-A0A165MIK2-F1
#
_cell.length_a   1.000
_cell.length_b   1.000
_cell.length_c   1.000
_cell.angle_alpha   90.00
_cell.angle_beta   90.00
_cell.angle_gamma   90.00
#
_symmetry.space_group_name_H-M   'P 1'
#
loop_
_entity.id
_entity.type
_entity.pdbx_description
1 polymer ?
#
loop_
_entity_poly.entity_id
_entity_poly.type
_entity_poly.pdbx_seq_one_letter_code
_entity_poly.pdbx_strand_id
1 'polypeptide(L)'
;MQAIKLQKKYPQISQDEMFDLIARFNAIDTDTPGRVNKTTIINSVQGQSYDQVRETLKTVQVDASGKVELEDWVELHAKLKDHSAKQLTTSKGKVKVQGSNANVSHTINEDERREFTAHINGVLDGDPDIGSRLPIPTDTMQVFDECRDGLVLCKLINDSVPDTIDTRVLNKPTAKKPLNAFQITENNNIVITSARGIGCSVVNIGSTDIAEGTEHLILGLIWQIIRRGLLARVDIKIHPELYRLCEEGETIDDLLRLTPDQILLRWFNYHLKAAGWKRRVGNFSKDVKDGENYTVLLNQLKPDQCSLAPLQTSNLQQRAEQVLQNAERIGCRKYLTPPSLLSGNPRLNLAFVANLFNTHPGLEPLAPEEKVTIEDFDAEGEREARAFTLWLNSLGVEPAVYNLFENLKNGVVILQAFDKIVPGSVVWKRVSKPKAVVPGSPTQTSFNVEESGDVEEELGITPNQAQLSRFKCVENANYAVELAKQNKMHMVGIQGADIVDGTKTLVLGLVWQLMRLMALTKH
;
A
#
# COMPACT_ATOMS: atom_id res chain seq x y z
N MET A 1 2.73 9.35 51.09
CA MET A 1 2.22 10.68 50.68
C MET A 1 1.77 10.75 49.22
N GLN A 2 2.48 10.15 48.25
CA GLN A 2 2.07 10.13 46.84
C GLN A 2 0.72 9.44 46.56
N ALA A 3 0.45 8.27 47.17
CA ALA A 3 -0.82 7.55 47.00
C ALA A 3 -2.06 8.41 47.36
N ILE A 4 -1.99 9.15 48.48
CA ILE A 4 -3.06 10.03 48.95
C ILE A 4 -3.27 11.22 48.00
N LYS A 5 -2.19 11.73 47.38
CA LYS A 5 -2.26 12.83 46.40
C LYS A 5 -2.91 12.35 45.09
N LEU A 6 -2.52 11.17 44.59
CA LEU A 6 -3.08 10.55 43.39
C LEU A 6 -4.55 10.16 43.59
N GLN A 7 -4.91 9.63 44.76
CA GLN A 7 -6.29 9.29 45.10
C GLN A 7 -7.22 10.52 45.11
N LYS A 8 -6.73 11.69 45.56
CA LYS A 8 -7.50 12.95 45.45
C LYS A 8 -7.75 13.38 44.01
N LYS A 9 -6.83 13.05 43.08
CA LYS A 9 -6.94 13.38 41.66
C LYS A 9 -7.81 12.37 40.89
N TYR A 10 -7.77 11.09 41.29
CA TYR A 10 -8.53 10.00 40.68
C TYR A 10 -9.40 9.28 41.73
N PRO A 11 -10.52 9.90 42.17
CA PRO A 11 -11.37 9.37 43.25
C PRO A 11 -12.09 8.06 42.91
N GLN A 12 -12.14 7.66 41.64
CA GLN A 12 -12.73 6.40 41.16
C GLN A 12 -11.86 5.16 41.45
N ILE A 13 -10.59 5.36 41.84
CA ILE A 13 -9.68 4.30 42.27
C ILE A 13 -9.67 4.27 43.80
N SER A 14 -10.01 3.12 44.37
CA SER A 14 -10.00 2.93 45.82
C SER A 14 -8.57 3.01 46.39
N GLN A 15 -8.45 3.21 47.71
CA GLN A 15 -7.14 3.37 48.34
C GLN A 15 -6.28 2.11 48.19
N ASP A 16 -6.88 0.92 48.36
CA ASP A 16 -6.20 -0.36 48.23
C ASP A 16 -5.76 -0.61 46.77
N GLU A 17 -6.64 -0.34 45.80
CA GLU A 17 -6.30 -0.41 44.37
C GLU A 17 -5.14 0.55 44.01
N MET A 18 -5.10 1.74 44.60
CA MET A 18 -4.03 2.71 44.35
C MET A 18 -2.68 2.18 44.85
N PHE A 19 -2.64 1.56 46.03
CA PHE A 19 -1.41 0.94 46.54
C PHE A 19 -0.96 -0.22 45.66
N ASP A 20 -1.89 -1.05 45.20
CA ASP A 20 -1.59 -2.15 44.27
C ASP A 20 -1.06 -1.63 42.93
N LEU A 21 -1.64 -0.57 42.37
CA LEU A 21 -1.17 0.03 41.11
C LEU A 21 0.25 0.60 41.24
N ILE A 22 0.55 1.27 42.36
CA ILE A 22 1.89 1.78 42.64
C ILE A 22 2.90 0.64 42.80
N ALA A 23 2.52 -0.43 43.53
CA ALA A 23 3.37 -1.59 43.72
C ALA A 23 3.68 -2.29 42.37
N ARG A 24 2.67 -2.46 41.52
CA ARG A 24 2.83 -3.03 40.18
C ARG A 24 3.72 -2.17 39.29
N PHE A 25 3.52 -0.85 39.27
CA PHE A 25 4.35 0.06 38.47
C PHE A 25 5.82 0.01 38.90
N ASN A 26 6.08 0.01 40.20
CA ASN A 26 7.44 -0.07 40.74
C ASN A 26 8.10 -1.44 40.54
N ALA A 27 7.32 -2.50 40.30
CA ALA A 27 7.82 -3.84 40.00
C ALA A 27 8.22 -4.00 38.52
N ILE A 28 7.88 -3.04 37.66
CA ILE A 28 8.28 -3.07 36.25
C ILE A 28 9.77 -2.72 36.16
N ASP A 29 10.56 -3.62 35.59
CA ASP A 29 11.98 -3.39 35.35
C ASP A 29 12.16 -2.27 34.31
N THR A 30 12.98 -1.28 34.63
CA THR A 30 13.21 -0.10 33.79
C THR A 30 14.65 0.38 33.86
N ASP A 31 15.21 0.74 32.71
CA ASP A 31 16.53 1.39 32.63
C ASP A 31 16.55 2.78 33.28
N THR A 32 15.38 3.39 33.45
CA THR A 32 15.21 4.72 34.04
C THR A 32 14.17 4.65 35.16
N PRO A 33 14.57 4.69 36.44
CA PRO A 33 13.65 4.55 37.56
C PRO A 33 12.48 5.52 37.47
N GLY A 34 11.26 4.98 37.48
CA GLY A 34 10.02 5.75 37.41
C GLY A 34 9.54 6.13 36.01
N ARG A 35 10.23 5.71 34.94
CA ARG A 35 9.85 5.98 33.54
C ARG A 35 9.85 4.70 32.72
N VAL A 36 8.66 4.26 32.30
CA VAL A 36 8.46 2.99 31.59
C VAL A 36 8.12 3.26 30.11
N ASN A 37 8.59 2.38 29.20
CA ASN A 37 8.21 2.47 27.78
C ASN A 37 6.74 2.06 27.56
N LYS A 38 6.06 2.66 26.57
CA LYS A 38 4.65 2.38 26.26
C LYS A 38 4.37 0.89 26.00
N THR A 39 5.23 0.21 25.25
CA THR A 39 5.07 -1.23 24.96
C THR A 39 5.10 -2.07 26.23
N THR A 40 6.02 -1.78 27.16
CA THR A 40 6.11 -2.49 28.44
C THR A 40 4.86 -2.26 29.30
N ILE A 41 4.29 -1.05 29.25
CA ILE A 41 3.03 -0.71 29.93
C ILE A 41 1.84 -1.47 29.34
N ILE A 42 1.73 -1.51 28.01
CA ILE A 42 0.62 -2.22 27.36
C ILE A 42 0.66 -3.72 27.72
N ASN A 43 1.86 -4.30 27.76
CA ASN A 43 2.06 -5.71 28.12
C ASN A 43 1.91 -6.00 29.63
N SER A 44 2.07 -5.02 30.51
CA SER A 44 1.97 -5.20 31.96
C SER A 44 0.55 -5.08 32.50
N VAL A 45 -0.37 -4.45 31.75
CA VAL A 45 -1.79 -4.36 32.12
C VAL A 45 -2.48 -5.72 31.94
N GLN A 46 -2.83 -6.35 33.05
CA GLN A 46 -3.56 -7.62 33.06
C GLN A 46 -5.08 -7.42 32.99
N GLY A 47 -5.79 -8.34 32.33
CA GLY A 47 -7.25 -8.39 32.30
C GLY A 47 -7.93 -7.48 31.27
N GLN A 48 -7.16 -6.81 30.41
CA GLN A 48 -7.64 -6.01 29.27
C GLN A 48 -6.94 -6.48 27.98
N SER A 49 -7.57 -6.26 26.83
CA SER A 49 -6.92 -6.58 25.54
C SER A 49 -5.84 -5.57 25.20
N TYR A 50 -4.79 -6.00 24.47
CA TYR A 50 -3.71 -5.13 23.99
C TYR A 50 -4.25 -3.87 23.31
N ASP A 51 -5.22 -4.03 22.41
CA ASP A 51 -5.81 -2.95 21.62
C ASP A 51 -6.58 -1.94 22.48
N GLN A 52 -7.30 -2.40 23.51
CA GLN A 52 -8.00 -1.51 24.45
C GLN A 52 -7.02 -0.66 25.26
N VAL A 53 -5.96 -1.28 25.78
CA VAL A 53 -4.93 -0.58 26.56
C VAL A 53 -4.20 0.43 25.68
N ARG A 54 -3.85 0.03 24.45
CA ARG A 54 -3.20 0.88 23.45
C ARG A 54 -4.04 2.09 23.08
N GLU A 55 -5.33 1.91 22.76
CA GLU A 55 -6.23 3.03 22.44
C GLU A 55 -6.43 3.95 23.64
N THR A 56 -6.60 3.40 24.85
CA THR A 56 -6.76 4.22 26.05
C THR A 56 -5.50 5.05 26.31
N LEU A 57 -4.32 4.48 26.10
CA LEU A 57 -3.03 5.16 26.28
C LEU A 57 -2.84 6.35 25.33
N LYS A 58 -3.45 6.35 24.15
CA LYS A 58 -3.43 7.52 23.25
C LYS A 58 -4.12 8.74 23.86
N THR A 59 -5.11 8.53 24.73
CA THR A 59 -5.83 9.61 25.40
C THR A 59 -5.12 10.14 26.65
N VAL A 60 -4.12 9.43 27.15
CA VAL A 60 -3.34 9.80 28.34
C VAL A 60 -2.23 10.77 27.91
N GLN A 61 -2.07 11.87 28.65
CA GLN A 61 -1.04 12.87 28.35
C GLN A 61 0.33 12.39 28.82
N VAL A 62 1.00 11.61 27.97
CA VAL A 62 2.38 11.20 28.21
C VAL A 62 3.33 12.37 27.89
N ASP A 63 4.40 12.52 28.67
CA ASP A 63 5.36 13.61 28.48
C ASP A 63 6.07 13.56 27.10
N ALA A 64 6.82 14.61 26.76
CA ALA A 64 7.53 14.71 25.49
C ALA A 64 8.60 13.60 25.29
N SER A 65 8.97 12.86 26.34
CA SER A 65 9.87 11.71 26.23
C SER A 65 9.17 10.45 25.71
N GLY A 66 7.83 10.45 25.68
CA GLY A 66 7.02 9.32 25.27
C GLY A 66 7.03 8.16 26.27
N LYS A 67 7.64 8.33 27.44
CA LYS A 67 7.67 7.35 28.53
C LYS A 67 6.56 7.63 29.53
N VAL A 68 5.94 6.56 30.02
CA VAL A 68 4.83 6.58 30.97
C VAL A 68 5.38 6.71 32.38
N GLU A 69 4.95 7.74 33.10
CA GLU A 69 5.24 7.94 34.52
C GLU A 69 4.12 7.36 35.40
N LEU A 70 4.33 7.34 36.72
CA LEU A 70 3.37 6.78 37.67
C LEU A 70 1.99 7.45 37.58
N GLU A 71 1.96 8.76 37.34
CA GLU A 71 0.71 9.52 37.21
C GLU A 71 -0.06 9.11 35.94
N ASP A 72 0.64 8.93 34.83
CA ASP A 72 0.08 8.45 33.55
C ASP A 72 -0.45 7.02 33.66
N TRP A 73 0.26 6.15 34.40
CA TRP A 73 -0.18 4.78 34.69
C TRP A 73 -1.48 4.74 35.48
N VAL A 74 -1.61 5.60 36.50
CA VAL A 74 -2.83 5.72 37.29
C VAL A 74 -3.97 6.31 36.44
N GLU A 75 -3.69 7.30 35.60
CA GLU A 75 -4.67 7.84 34.65
C GLU A 75 -5.16 6.79 33.66
N LEU A 76 -4.26 5.97 33.11
CA LEU A 76 -4.59 4.86 32.22
C LEU A 76 -5.57 3.90 32.90
N HIS A 77 -5.28 3.46 34.12
CA HIS A 77 -6.16 2.55 34.87
C HIS A 77 -7.50 3.19 35.26
N ALA A 78 -7.50 4.48 35.62
CA ALA A 78 -8.73 5.23 35.88
C ALA A 78 -9.62 5.27 34.63
N LYS A 79 -9.03 5.59 33.47
CA LYS A 79 -9.71 5.61 32.18
C LYS A 79 -10.16 4.23 31.75
N LEU A 80 -9.37 3.17 31.91
CA LEU A 80 -9.79 1.80 31.59
C LEU A 80 -11.00 1.36 32.43
N LYS A 81 -11.08 1.79 33.70
CA LYS A 81 -12.22 1.54 34.58
C LYS A 81 -13.48 2.27 34.09
N ASP A 82 -13.34 3.55 33.72
CA ASP A 82 -14.42 4.37 33.18
C ASP A 82 -14.86 3.95 31.75
N HIS A 83 -13.92 3.49 30.91
CA HIS A 83 -14.11 3.13 29.50
C HIS A 83 -14.50 1.66 29.27
N SER A 84 -14.68 0.86 30.32
CA SER A 84 -15.20 -0.52 30.22
C SER A 84 -16.54 -0.62 29.44
N ALA A 85 -17.23 0.51 29.20
CA ALA A 85 -18.45 0.63 28.40
C ALA A 85 -18.29 1.07 26.92
N LYS A 86 -17.10 1.50 26.45
CA LYS A 86 -16.87 1.88 25.02
C LYS A 86 -15.85 0.95 24.37
N GLN A 87 -16.31 -0.27 24.04
CA GLN A 87 -15.58 -1.19 23.15
C GLN A 87 -15.22 -0.50 21.83
N LEU A 88 -14.05 -0.80 21.23
CA LEU A 88 -13.79 -0.44 19.84
C LEU A 88 -14.98 -0.95 19.00
N THR A 89 -15.63 -0.04 18.27
CA THR A 89 -16.80 -0.42 17.48
C THR A 89 -16.35 -1.19 16.24
N THR A 90 -16.30 -2.51 16.36
CA THR A 90 -16.06 -3.42 15.23
C THR A 90 -17.35 -3.56 14.44
N SER A 91 -17.38 -3.11 13.18
CA SER A 91 -18.50 -3.34 12.28
C SER A 91 -18.01 -4.05 11.03
N LYS A 92 -18.45 -5.30 10.81
CA LYS A 92 -18.11 -6.11 9.62
C LYS A 92 -16.60 -6.26 9.35
N GLY A 93 -15.80 -6.59 10.38
CA GLY A 93 -14.33 -6.80 10.23
C GLY A 93 -13.54 -5.51 9.99
N LYS A 94 -14.16 -4.36 10.25
CA LYS A 94 -13.55 -3.05 10.17
C LYS A 94 -13.51 -2.41 11.55
N VAL A 95 -12.32 -1.96 11.96
CA VAL A 95 -12.08 -1.27 13.23
C VAL A 95 -11.98 0.23 12.97
N LYS A 96 -12.82 1.04 13.63
CA LYS A 96 -12.63 2.50 13.63
C LYS A 96 -11.59 2.89 14.67
N VAL A 97 -10.56 3.59 14.22
CA VAL A 97 -9.51 4.17 15.05
C VAL A 97 -9.61 5.69 15.03
N GLN A 98 -9.44 6.32 16.19
CA GLN A 98 -9.47 7.76 16.31
C GLN A 98 -8.13 8.34 15.81
N GLY A 99 -8.20 9.30 14.89
CA GLY A 99 -7.03 10.03 14.40
C GLY A 99 -6.51 11.02 15.43
N SER A 100 -5.37 11.65 15.13
CA SER A 100 -4.70 12.63 16.01
C SER A 100 -5.58 13.85 16.34
N ASN A 101 -6.61 14.12 15.53
CA ASN A 101 -7.67 15.10 15.81
C ASN A 101 -8.96 14.39 16.23
N ALA A 102 -9.58 14.86 17.33
CA ALA A 102 -10.76 14.23 17.94
C ALA A 102 -11.96 14.01 16.98
N ASN A 103 -12.03 14.74 15.86
CA ASN A 103 -13.11 14.68 14.87
C ASN A 103 -12.83 13.76 13.66
N VAL A 104 -11.64 13.17 13.54
CA VAL A 104 -11.29 12.31 12.39
C VAL A 104 -11.19 10.86 12.87
N SER A 105 -11.92 9.95 12.20
CA SER A 105 -11.82 8.51 12.45
C SER A 105 -11.43 7.78 11.17
N HIS A 106 -10.42 6.93 11.23
CA HIS A 106 -10.01 6.08 10.11
C HIS A 106 -10.45 4.64 10.35
N THR A 107 -10.68 3.91 9.26
CA THR A 107 -11.14 2.53 9.33
C THR A 107 -10.06 1.56 8.89
N ILE A 108 -9.73 0.59 9.74
CA ILE A 108 -8.76 -0.47 9.47
C ILE A 108 -9.50 -1.76 9.11
N ASN A 109 -9.07 -2.42 8.03
CA ASN A 109 -9.55 -3.75 7.70
C ASN A 109 -8.76 -4.81 8.50
N GLU A 110 -9.44 -5.59 9.34
CA GLU A 110 -8.82 -6.58 10.21
C GLU A 110 -8.18 -7.74 9.43
N ASP A 111 -8.80 -8.15 8.33
CA ASP A 111 -8.27 -9.21 7.46
C ASP A 111 -6.97 -8.73 6.81
N GLU A 112 -6.92 -7.49 6.32
CA GLU A 112 -5.69 -6.91 5.76
C GLU A 112 -4.58 -6.85 6.81
N ARG A 113 -4.87 -6.31 8.00
CA ARG A 113 -3.91 -6.27 9.10
C ARG A 113 -3.36 -7.66 9.43
N ARG A 114 -4.24 -8.64 9.60
CA ARG A 114 -3.88 -10.03 9.95
C ARG A 114 -2.96 -10.64 8.90
N GLU A 115 -3.37 -10.58 7.64
CA GLU A 115 -2.67 -11.25 6.53
C GLU A 115 -1.36 -10.54 6.17
N PHE A 116 -1.30 -9.20 6.25
CA PHE A 116 -0.04 -8.48 6.08
C PHE A 116 0.92 -8.71 7.24
N THR A 117 0.43 -8.82 8.48
CA THR A 117 1.26 -9.20 9.64
C THR A 117 1.79 -10.62 9.49
N ALA A 118 0.95 -11.57 9.05
CA ALA A 118 1.37 -12.93 8.77
C ALA A 118 2.43 -13.00 7.66
N HIS A 119 2.30 -12.16 6.62
CA HIS A 119 3.33 -12.03 5.58
C HIS A 119 4.64 -11.51 6.14
N ILE A 120 4.63 -10.42 6.92
CA ILE A 120 5.83 -9.86 7.59
C ILE A 120 6.53 -10.93 8.42
N ASN A 121 5.78 -11.66 9.25
CA ASN A 121 6.33 -12.75 10.07
C ASN A 121 6.98 -13.85 9.21
N GLY A 122 6.40 -14.16 8.05
CA GLY A 122 6.91 -15.21 7.17
C GLY A 122 8.16 -14.80 6.38
N VAL A 123 8.25 -13.55 5.91
CA VAL A 123 9.38 -13.09 5.08
C VAL A 123 10.57 -12.57 5.88
N LEU A 124 10.31 -12.06 7.09
CA LEU A 124 11.37 -11.54 7.97
C LEU A 124 11.81 -12.56 9.03
N ASP A 125 11.33 -13.80 8.96
CA ASP A 125 11.71 -14.85 9.90
C ASP A 125 13.23 -15.05 9.92
N GLY A 126 13.80 -15.12 11.12
CA GLY A 126 15.24 -15.25 11.32
C GLY A 126 16.08 -14.00 11.04
N ASP A 127 15.50 -12.80 10.83
CA ASP A 127 16.29 -11.58 10.68
C ASP A 127 17.10 -11.25 11.96
N PRO A 128 18.41 -10.96 11.85
CA PRO A 128 19.28 -10.77 13.01
C PRO A 128 19.01 -9.47 13.79
N ASP A 129 18.41 -8.46 13.16
CA ASP A 129 18.20 -7.14 13.77
C ASP A 129 16.82 -7.03 14.44
N ILE A 130 15.80 -7.69 13.89
CA ILE A 130 14.41 -7.63 14.39
C ILE A 130 13.85 -8.99 14.86
N GLY A 131 14.64 -10.06 14.84
CA GLY A 131 14.18 -11.40 15.21
C GLY A 131 13.58 -11.49 16.62
N SER A 132 14.01 -10.66 17.56
CA SER A 132 13.43 -10.62 18.92
C SER A 132 11.98 -10.09 18.97
N ARG A 133 11.48 -9.50 17.87
CA ARG A 133 10.11 -8.96 17.74
C ARG A 133 9.18 -9.92 17.00
N LEU A 134 9.73 -10.94 16.36
CA LEU A 134 8.99 -11.90 15.56
C LEU A 134 8.73 -13.18 16.36
N PRO A 135 7.58 -13.84 16.18
CA PRO A 135 6.44 -13.41 15.35
C PRO A 135 5.59 -12.34 16.04
N ILE A 136 5.17 -11.32 15.28
CA ILE A 136 4.20 -10.32 15.73
C ILE A 136 2.80 -10.96 15.79
N PRO A 137 2.03 -10.79 16.88
CA PRO A 137 0.67 -11.30 16.96
C PRO A 137 -0.24 -10.73 15.86
N THR A 138 -0.91 -11.60 15.11
CA THR A 138 -1.72 -11.22 13.93
C THR A 138 -3.12 -10.68 14.28
N ASP A 139 -3.54 -10.87 15.53
CA ASP A 139 -4.85 -10.50 16.06
C ASP A 139 -4.85 -9.18 16.84
N THR A 140 -3.69 -8.54 16.99
CA THR A 140 -3.54 -7.25 17.71
C THR A 140 -3.03 -6.13 16.79
N MET A 141 -3.10 -4.90 17.27
CA MET A 141 -2.51 -3.71 16.65
C MET A 141 -1.00 -3.58 16.89
N GLN A 142 -0.35 -4.58 17.50
CA GLN A 142 1.07 -4.52 17.84
C GLN A 142 1.97 -4.28 16.61
N VAL A 143 1.57 -4.75 15.42
CA VAL A 143 2.32 -4.48 14.17
C VAL A 143 2.61 -3.00 13.95
N PHE A 144 1.68 -2.10 14.32
CA PHE A 144 1.87 -0.66 14.15
C PHE A 144 2.90 -0.10 15.14
N ASP A 145 3.00 -0.69 16.33
CA ASP A 145 3.98 -0.29 17.33
C ASP A 145 5.39 -0.79 16.96
N GLU A 146 5.51 -2.00 16.41
CA GLU A 146 6.77 -2.57 15.94
C GLU A 146 7.33 -1.85 14.71
N CYS A 147 6.49 -1.15 13.94
CA CYS A 147 6.89 -0.35 12.78
C CYS A 147 7.42 1.06 13.14
N ARG A 148 7.27 1.54 14.39
CA ARG A 148 7.49 2.96 14.74
C ARG A 148 8.93 3.43 14.54
N ASP A 149 9.90 2.54 14.68
CA ASP A 149 11.32 2.83 14.51
C ASP A 149 11.84 2.62 13.09
N GLY A 150 10.95 2.25 12.17
CA GLY A 150 11.23 2.08 10.75
C GLY A 150 11.97 0.80 10.38
N LEU A 151 12.45 0.00 11.34
CA LEU A 151 13.28 -1.18 11.03
C LEU A 151 12.49 -2.26 10.30
N VAL A 152 11.29 -2.62 10.79
CA VAL A 152 10.42 -3.60 10.14
C VAL A 152 10.09 -3.18 8.71
N LEU A 153 9.78 -1.90 8.50
CA LEU A 153 9.45 -1.36 7.18
C LEU A 153 10.66 -1.34 6.23
N CYS A 154 11.85 -0.95 6.71
CA CYS A 154 13.08 -1.00 5.93
C CYS A 154 13.42 -2.43 5.49
N LYS A 155 13.27 -3.41 6.39
CA LYS A 155 13.51 -4.81 6.07
C LYS A 155 12.49 -5.36 5.08
N LEU A 156 11.22 -5.02 5.24
CA LEU A 156 10.16 -5.36 4.28
C LEU A 156 10.41 -4.75 2.90
N ILE A 157 10.93 -3.52 2.81
CA ILE A 157 11.33 -2.90 1.53
C ILE A 157 12.41 -3.74 0.83
N ASN A 158 13.43 -4.19 1.56
CA ASN A 158 14.50 -5.01 0.99
C ASN A 158 14.03 -6.42 0.62
N ASP A 159 13.06 -7.00 1.31
CA ASP A 159 12.43 -8.26 0.89
C ASP A 159 11.68 -8.08 -0.44
N SER A 160 10.87 -7.03 -0.55
CA SER A 160 10.12 -6.73 -1.77
C SER A 160 11.02 -6.37 -2.96
N VAL A 161 12.05 -5.55 -2.73
CA VAL A 161 13.02 -5.14 -3.74
C VAL A 161 14.42 -5.19 -3.12
N PRO A 162 15.17 -6.29 -3.37
CA PRO A 162 16.52 -6.47 -2.85
C PRO A 162 17.45 -5.29 -3.14
N ASP A 163 18.41 -5.07 -2.25
CA ASP A 163 19.44 -4.04 -2.35
C ASP A 163 18.95 -2.58 -2.45
N THR A 164 17.69 -2.31 -2.10
CA THR A 164 17.14 -0.94 -2.06
C THR A 164 17.75 -0.11 -0.91
N ILE A 165 17.95 -0.73 0.25
CA ILE A 165 18.43 -0.09 1.47
C ILE A 165 19.70 -0.80 1.93
N ASP A 166 20.79 -0.05 2.05
CA ASP A 166 21.96 -0.51 2.76
C ASP A 166 21.68 -0.56 4.26
N THR A 167 21.49 -1.76 4.81
CA THR A 167 21.12 -1.94 6.23
C THR A 167 22.18 -1.41 7.22
N ARG A 168 23.38 -1.07 6.76
CA ARG A 168 24.44 -0.45 7.59
C ARG A 168 24.14 1.01 7.94
N VAL A 169 23.30 1.70 7.15
CA VAL A 169 22.91 3.09 7.44
C VAL A 169 21.79 3.19 8.47
N LEU A 170 21.17 2.06 8.83
CA LEU A 170 20.05 2.03 9.77
C LEU A 170 20.55 2.13 11.20
N ASN A 171 19.89 2.96 11.99
CA ASN A 171 20.08 2.99 13.43
C ASN A 171 19.44 1.73 14.05
N LYS A 172 20.25 0.91 14.73
CA LYS A 172 19.80 -0.35 15.36
C LYS A 172 19.82 -0.23 16.88
N PRO A 173 18.77 -0.67 17.59
CA PRO A 173 18.77 -0.70 19.05
C PRO A 173 19.79 -1.73 19.53
N THR A 174 20.33 -1.50 20.73
CA THR A 174 21.12 -2.51 21.45
C THR A 174 20.41 -2.81 22.76
N ALA A 175 20.67 -3.99 23.36
CA ALA A 175 20.03 -4.41 24.61
C ALA A 175 20.14 -3.41 25.77
N LYS A 176 21.13 -2.50 25.73
CA LYS A 176 21.36 -1.45 26.75
C LYS A 176 20.95 -0.04 26.30
N LYS A 177 20.62 0.14 25.02
CA LYS A 177 20.37 1.46 24.45
C LYS A 177 19.26 1.37 23.40
N PRO A 178 18.01 1.72 23.75
CA PRO A 178 16.95 1.88 22.78
C PRO A 178 17.23 3.08 21.87
N LEU A 179 16.56 3.10 20.72
CA LEU A 179 16.68 4.21 19.77
C LEU A 179 16.07 5.48 20.37
N ASN A 180 16.76 6.61 20.16
CA ASN A 180 16.21 7.91 20.51
C ASN A 180 15.28 8.44 19.40
N ALA A 181 14.50 9.49 19.70
CA ALA A 181 13.54 10.05 18.75
C ALA A 181 14.19 10.54 17.43
N PHE A 182 15.42 11.06 17.50
CA PHE A 182 16.17 11.51 16.34
C PHE A 182 16.55 10.33 15.42
N GLN A 183 17.09 9.26 15.99
CA GLN A 183 17.44 8.03 15.26
C GLN A 183 16.21 7.34 14.64
N ILE A 184 15.07 7.35 15.35
CA ILE A 184 13.79 6.88 14.82
C ILE A 184 13.39 7.72 13.59
N THR A 185 13.51 9.05 13.69
CA THR A 185 13.20 9.96 12.60
C THR A 185 14.11 9.73 11.38
N GLU A 186 15.41 9.51 11.60
CA GLU A 186 16.37 9.16 10.55
C GLU A 186 15.98 7.86 9.83
N ASN A 187 15.68 6.80 10.59
CA ASN A 187 15.21 5.54 10.01
C ASN A 187 13.92 5.72 9.21
N ASN A 188 12.94 6.47 9.74
CA ASN A 188 11.66 6.70 9.08
C ASN A 188 11.81 7.56 7.81
N ASN A 189 12.76 8.48 7.76
CA ASN A 189 13.10 9.21 6.54
C ASN A 189 13.69 8.30 5.46
N ILE A 190 14.48 7.29 5.86
CA ILE A 190 14.97 6.25 4.95
C ILE A 190 13.78 5.42 4.43
N VAL A 191 12.88 4.97 5.30
CA VAL A 191 11.65 4.25 4.89
C VAL A 191 10.92 5.02 3.79
N ILE A 192 10.63 6.31 3.99
CA ILE A 192 9.85 7.13 3.04
C ILE A 192 10.61 7.31 1.73
N THR A 193 11.91 7.60 1.79
CA THR A 193 12.73 7.84 0.61
C THR A 193 12.90 6.57 -0.22
N SER A 194 13.13 5.44 0.43
CA SER A 194 13.28 4.13 -0.20
C SER A 194 11.96 3.59 -0.74
N ALA A 195 10.86 3.76 0.00
CA ALA A 195 9.51 3.43 -0.49
C ALA A 195 9.17 4.24 -1.76
N ARG A 196 9.49 5.55 -1.77
CA ARG A 196 9.38 6.39 -2.98
C ARG A 196 10.26 5.85 -4.12
N GLY A 197 11.50 5.47 -3.82
CA GLY A 197 12.45 4.94 -4.79
C GLY A 197 11.99 3.64 -5.46
N ILE A 198 11.26 2.78 -4.74
CA ILE A 198 10.67 1.56 -5.32
C ILE A 198 9.31 1.80 -6.00
N GLY A 199 8.76 3.01 -5.94
CA GLY A 199 7.52 3.41 -6.61
C GLY A 199 6.25 3.35 -5.76
N CYS A 200 6.37 3.38 -4.43
CA CYS A 200 5.23 3.62 -3.54
C CYS A 200 4.83 5.10 -3.56
N SER A 201 3.53 5.37 -3.48
CA SER A 201 2.97 6.70 -3.29
C SER A 201 3.00 7.06 -1.81
N VAL A 202 3.98 7.88 -1.44
CA VAL A 202 4.22 8.34 -0.05
C VAL A 202 3.97 9.84 0.12
N VAL A 203 3.06 10.42 -0.66
CA VAL A 203 2.79 11.87 -0.65
C VAL A 203 2.15 12.32 0.68
N ASN A 204 1.33 11.46 1.28
CA ASN A 204 0.54 11.77 2.47
C ASN A 204 1.07 11.10 3.75
N ILE A 205 2.34 10.69 3.77
CA ILE A 205 2.96 10.05 4.94
C ILE A 205 4.33 10.67 5.24
N GLY A 206 4.48 11.18 6.46
CA GLY A 206 5.71 11.73 7.01
C GLY A 206 6.38 10.79 8.02
N SER A 207 7.62 11.10 8.39
CA SER A 207 8.38 10.30 9.36
C SER A 207 7.78 10.35 10.77
N THR A 208 7.08 11.44 11.07
CA THR A 208 6.27 11.61 12.29
C THR A 208 5.10 10.65 12.33
N ASP A 209 4.39 10.45 11.22
CA ASP A 209 3.23 9.54 11.17
C ASP A 209 3.64 8.09 11.47
N ILE A 210 4.81 7.67 10.95
CA ILE A 210 5.38 6.36 11.25
C ILE A 210 5.82 6.29 12.71
N ALA A 211 6.53 7.31 13.22
CA ALA A 211 6.97 7.36 14.61
C ALA A 211 5.82 7.39 15.62
N GLU A 212 4.68 7.98 15.25
CA GLU A 212 3.47 8.02 16.06
C GLU A 212 2.68 6.72 16.02
N GLY A 213 2.89 5.88 14.99
CA GLY A 213 2.19 4.62 14.83
C GLY A 213 0.82 4.77 14.15
N THR A 214 0.67 5.77 13.25
CA THR A 214 -0.59 6.06 12.56
C THR A 214 -1.02 4.88 11.69
N GLU A 215 -2.06 4.17 12.12
CA GLU A 215 -2.30 2.80 11.69
C GLU A 215 -2.69 2.69 10.22
N HIS A 216 -3.59 3.57 9.75
CA HIS A 216 -4.07 3.53 8.38
C HIS A 216 -2.96 3.86 7.36
N LEU A 217 -2.06 4.79 7.73
CA LEU A 217 -0.90 5.15 6.89
C LEU A 217 0.13 4.04 6.86
N ILE A 218 0.45 3.44 8.01
CA ILE A 218 1.40 2.32 8.10
C ILE A 218 0.83 1.10 7.35
N LEU A 219 -0.45 0.77 7.54
CA LEU A 219 -1.08 -0.36 6.84
C LEU A 219 -1.10 -0.15 5.32
N GLY A 220 -1.43 1.06 4.86
CA GLY A 220 -1.38 1.43 3.46
C GLY A 220 0.04 1.31 2.89
N LEU A 221 1.04 1.79 3.62
CA LEU A 221 2.45 1.66 3.21
C LEU A 221 2.90 0.20 3.14
N ILE A 222 2.57 -0.63 4.15
CA ILE A 222 2.85 -2.07 4.15
C ILE A 222 2.24 -2.72 2.91
N TRP A 223 0.97 -2.44 2.62
CA TRP A 223 0.31 -2.96 1.42
C TRP A 223 1.06 -2.57 0.15
N GLN A 224 1.41 -1.29 0.00
CA GLN A 224 2.11 -0.82 -1.19
C GLN A 224 3.47 -1.53 -1.35
N ILE A 225 4.24 -1.71 -0.26
CA ILE A 225 5.52 -2.43 -0.30
C ILE A 225 5.32 -3.90 -0.70
N ILE A 226 4.37 -4.61 -0.09
CA ILE A 226 4.06 -6.02 -0.42
C ILE A 226 3.62 -6.14 -1.88
N ARG A 227 2.72 -5.25 -2.33
CA ARG A 227 2.25 -5.20 -3.72
C ARG A 227 3.41 -5.03 -4.69
N ARG A 228 4.39 -4.17 -4.40
CA ARG A 228 5.58 -4.02 -5.26
C ARG A 228 6.38 -5.31 -5.34
N GLY A 229 6.62 -6.00 -4.23
CA GLY A 229 7.36 -7.26 -4.21
C GLY A 229 6.65 -8.39 -4.98
N LEU A 230 5.33 -8.52 -4.79
CA LEU A 230 4.53 -9.54 -5.47
C LEU A 230 4.48 -9.32 -6.99
N LEU A 231 4.32 -8.07 -7.43
CA LEU A 231 4.14 -7.72 -8.83
C LEU A 231 5.46 -7.54 -9.60
N ALA A 232 6.58 -7.25 -8.92
CA ALA A 232 7.89 -7.14 -9.56
C ALA A 232 8.36 -8.45 -10.23
N ARG A 233 7.81 -9.59 -9.79
CA ARG A 233 8.06 -10.90 -10.40
C ARG A 233 7.24 -11.14 -11.65
N VAL A 234 6.15 -10.40 -11.85
CA VAL A 234 5.27 -10.49 -13.03
C VAL A 234 5.84 -9.61 -14.16
N ASP A 235 6.99 -10.03 -14.69
CA ASP A 235 7.72 -9.32 -15.75
C ASP A 235 8.13 -10.31 -16.85
N ILE A 236 8.01 -9.91 -18.12
CA ILE A 236 8.32 -10.76 -19.27
C ILE A 236 9.81 -11.16 -19.34
N LYS A 237 10.70 -10.39 -18.72
CA LYS A 237 12.12 -10.72 -18.60
C LYS A 237 12.34 -11.91 -17.69
N ILE A 238 11.48 -12.07 -16.68
CA ILE A 238 11.51 -13.20 -15.74
C ILE A 238 10.69 -14.37 -16.29
N HIS A 239 9.53 -14.06 -16.88
CA HIS A 239 8.59 -15.02 -17.47
C HIS A 239 8.36 -14.74 -18.96
N PRO A 240 9.28 -15.15 -19.86
CA PRO A 240 9.11 -15.00 -21.31
C PRO A 240 7.82 -15.64 -21.84
N GLU A 241 7.32 -16.67 -21.18
CA GLU A 241 6.06 -17.35 -21.45
C GLU A 241 4.84 -16.41 -21.43
N LEU A 242 4.93 -15.23 -20.79
CA LEU A 242 3.89 -14.21 -20.82
C LEU A 242 3.52 -13.78 -22.25
N TYR A 243 4.39 -14.00 -23.24
CA TYR A 243 4.09 -13.85 -24.66
C TYR A 243 2.79 -14.57 -25.09
N ARG A 244 2.45 -15.71 -24.47
CA ARG A 244 1.23 -16.47 -24.76
C ARG A 244 -0.07 -15.73 -24.38
N LEU A 245 0.03 -14.62 -23.64
CA LEU A 245 -1.11 -13.79 -23.24
C LEU A 245 -1.48 -12.72 -24.27
N CYS A 246 -0.69 -12.56 -25.35
CA CYS A 246 -1.04 -11.66 -26.45
C CYS A 246 -2.36 -12.10 -27.12
N GLU A 247 -3.27 -11.16 -27.32
CA GLU A 247 -4.51 -11.41 -28.05
C GLU A 247 -4.28 -11.36 -29.58
N GLU A 248 -5.25 -11.83 -30.37
CA GLU A 248 -5.14 -11.84 -31.84
C GLU A 248 -4.95 -10.42 -32.39
N GLY A 249 -3.82 -10.19 -33.07
CA GLY A 249 -3.47 -8.89 -33.64
C GLY A 249 -2.72 -7.94 -32.69
N GLU A 250 -2.43 -8.37 -31.47
CA GLU A 250 -1.66 -7.61 -30.49
C GLU A 250 -0.14 -7.86 -30.62
N THR A 251 0.66 -6.82 -30.42
CA THR A 251 2.13 -6.95 -30.38
C THR A 251 2.65 -7.16 -28.96
N ILE A 252 3.91 -7.58 -28.83
CA ILE A 252 4.58 -7.70 -27.53
C ILE A 252 4.67 -6.34 -26.83
N ASP A 253 4.90 -5.28 -27.60
CA ASP A 253 4.98 -3.93 -27.09
C ASP A 253 3.65 -3.48 -26.46
N ASP A 254 2.52 -3.96 -26.98
CA ASP A 254 1.21 -3.67 -26.39
C ASP A 254 1.01 -4.41 -25.06
N LEU A 255 1.48 -5.65 -24.94
CA LEU A 255 1.49 -6.39 -23.68
C LEU A 255 2.41 -5.72 -22.64
N LEU A 256 3.59 -5.25 -23.06
CA LEU A 256 4.56 -4.53 -22.23
C LEU A 256 4.05 -3.18 -21.71
N ARG A 257 3.03 -2.59 -22.35
CA ARG A 257 2.39 -1.35 -21.88
C ARG A 257 1.47 -1.56 -20.68
N LEU A 258 1.06 -2.79 -20.40
CA LEU A 258 0.14 -3.11 -19.32
C LEU A 258 0.81 -3.02 -17.96
N THR A 259 0.01 -2.69 -16.95
CA THR A 259 0.45 -2.83 -15.57
C THR A 259 0.49 -4.31 -15.15
N PRO A 260 1.30 -4.68 -14.15
CA PRO A 260 1.34 -6.07 -13.67
C PRO A 260 -0.03 -6.62 -13.26
N ASP A 261 -0.90 -5.81 -12.67
CA ASP A 261 -2.26 -6.21 -12.28
C ASP A 261 -3.13 -6.55 -13.51
N GLN A 262 -2.95 -5.81 -14.61
CA GLN A 262 -3.62 -6.09 -15.89
C GLN A 262 -3.08 -7.36 -16.53
N ILE A 263 -1.77 -7.62 -16.44
CA ILE A 263 -1.17 -8.88 -16.88
C ILE A 263 -1.76 -10.04 -16.10
N LEU A 264 -1.91 -9.92 -14.77
CA LEU A 264 -2.56 -10.95 -13.95
C LEU A 264 -4.02 -11.18 -14.34
N LEU A 265 -4.79 -10.13 -14.67
CA LEU A 265 -6.16 -10.28 -15.18
C LEU A 265 -6.19 -11.03 -16.52
N ARG A 266 -5.27 -10.71 -17.44
CA ARG A 266 -5.15 -11.43 -18.72
C ARG A 266 -4.76 -12.89 -18.51
N TRP A 267 -3.78 -13.14 -17.65
CA TRP A 267 -3.35 -14.48 -17.27
C TRP A 267 -4.50 -15.31 -16.68
N PHE A 268 -5.28 -14.72 -15.77
CA PHE A 268 -6.44 -15.39 -15.19
C PHE A 268 -7.44 -15.76 -16.30
N ASN A 269 -7.78 -14.81 -17.18
CA ASN A 269 -8.73 -15.03 -18.26
C ASN A 269 -8.23 -15.98 -19.35
N TYR A 270 -6.93 -16.03 -19.60
CA TYR A 270 -6.30 -17.00 -20.50
C TYR A 270 -6.62 -18.42 -20.05
N HIS A 271 -6.41 -18.72 -18.76
CA HIS A 271 -6.71 -20.03 -18.17
C HIS A 271 -8.21 -20.32 -18.14
N LEU A 272 -9.05 -19.34 -17.81
CA LEU A 272 -10.51 -19.53 -17.88
C LEU A 272 -11.01 -19.79 -19.30
N LYS A 273 -10.40 -19.15 -20.31
CA LYS A 273 -10.73 -19.38 -21.73
C LYS A 273 -10.29 -20.78 -22.14
N ALA A 274 -9.09 -21.22 -21.76
CA ALA A 274 -8.59 -22.56 -22.02
C ALA A 274 -9.47 -23.65 -21.36
N ALA A 275 -9.99 -23.39 -20.16
CA ALA A 275 -10.93 -24.26 -19.46
C ALA A 275 -12.35 -24.27 -20.05
N GLY A 276 -12.63 -23.48 -21.10
CA GLY A 276 -13.97 -23.35 -21.67
C GLY A 276 -14.99 -22.69 -20.73
N TRP A 277 -14.54 -21.96 -19.71
CA TRP A 277 -15.42 -21.34 -18.74
C TRP A 277 -16.14 -20.13 -19.33
N LYS A 278 -17.42 -19.94 -18.97
CA LYS A 278 -18.27 -18.89 -19.55
C LYS A 278 -18.03 -17.49 -18.99
N ARG A 279 -17.48 -17.38 -17.77
CA ARG A 279 -17.25 -16.08 -17.10
C ARG A 279 -15.83 -15.59 -17.36
N ARG A 280 -15.66 -14.27 -17.33
CA ARG A 280 -14.37 -13.59 -17.35
C ARG A 280 -14.27 -12.66 -16.14
N VAL A 281 -13.04 -12.39 -15.73
CA VAL A 281 -12.69 -11.56 -14.58
C VAL A 281 -12.19 -10.21 -15.09
N GLY A 282 -12.86 -9.13 -14.72
CA GLY A 282 -12.41 -7.75 -14.95
C GLY A 282 -11.88 -7.06 -13.69
N ASN A 283 -12.09 -7.64 -12.50
CA ASN A 283 -11.60 -7.11 -11.23
C ASN A 283 -11.37 -8.23 -10.20
N PHE A 284 -10.48 -8.00 -9.24
CA PHE A 284 -10.20 -8.93 -8.13
C PHE A 284 -11.13 -8.73 -6.92
N SER A 285 -12.38 -8.27 -7.12
CA SER A 285 -13.37 -8.12 -6.05
C SER A 285 -14.66 -8.86 -6.36
N LYS A 286 -15.60 -8.20 -7.06
CA LYS A 286 -16.94 -8.74 -7.35
C LYS A 286 -16.89 -9.99 -8.22
N ASP A 287 -15.91 -10.11 -9.10
CA ASP A 287 -15.86 -11.20 -10.06
C ASP A 287 -15.30 -12.50 -9.48
N VAL A 288 -14.63 -12.44 -8.33
CA VAL A 288 -13.97 -13.59 -7.69
C VAL A 288 -14.58 -13.98 -6.35
N LYS A 289 -15.42 -13.12 -5.75
CA LYS A 289 -15.96 -13.31 -4.39
C LYS A 289 -16.87 -14.52 -4.18
N ASP A 290 -17.33 -15.17 -5.24
CA ASP A 290 -18.17 -16.38 -5.15
C ASP A 290 -17.36 -17.69 -5.23
N GLY A 291 -16.04 -17.59 -5.43
CA GLY A 291 -15.12 -18.72 -5.49
C GLY A 291 -15.19 -19.57 -6.77
N GLU A 292 -16.11 -19.30 -7.71
CA GLU A 292 -16.27 -20.12 -8.91
C GLU A 292 -15.07 -19.98 -9.84
N ASN A 293 -14.69 -18.74 -10.14
CA ASN A 293 -13.56 -18.45 -11.02
C ASN A 293 -12.24 -18.99 -10.44
N TYR A 294 -12.06 -18.95 -9.12
CA TYR A 294 -10.89 -19.57 -8.48
C TYR A 294 -10.92 -21.09 -8.55
N THR A 295 -12.09 -21.72 -8.39
CA THR A 295 -12.20 -23.18 -8.50
C THR A 295 -11.74 -23.66 -9.87
N VAL A 296 -12.21 -22.99 -10.92
CA VAL A 296 -11.85 -23.31 -12.31
C VAL A 296 -10.38 -23.03 -12.57
N LEU A 297 -9.85 -21.87 -12.14
CA LEU A 297 -8.45 -21.53 -12.31
C LEU A 297 -7.52 -22.55 -11.65
N LEU A 298 -7.77 -22.89 -10.39
CA LEU A 298 -6.95 -23.85 -9.64
C LEU A 298 -6.96 -25.23 -10.30
N ASN A 299 -8.12 -25.69 -10.79
CA ASN A 299 -8.23 -26.93 -11.55
C ASN A 299 -7.49 -26.86 -12.89
N GLN A 300 -7.56 -25.74 -13.60
CA GLN A 300 -6.83 -25.56 -14.87
C GLN A 300 -5.31 -25.61 -14.66
N LEU A 301 -4.81 -25.01 -13.58
CA LEU A 301 -3.37 -24.99 -13.27
C LEU A 301 -2.85 -26.34 -12.78
N LYS A 302 -3.62 -27.04 -11.94
CA LYS A 302 -3.24 -28.32 -11.33
C LYS A 302 -4.46 -29.25 -11.24
N PRO A 303 -4.89 -29.86 -12.37
CA PRO A 303 -6.10 -30.68 -12.41
C PRO A 303 -6.02 -31.90 -11.49
N ASP A 304 -4.82 -32.45 -11.29
CA ASP A 304 -4.60 -33.64 -10.45
C ASP A 304 -4.81 -33.38 -8.95
N GLN A 305 -4.67 -32.14 -8.49
CA GLN A 305 -4.72 -31.79 -7.05
C GLN A 305 -5.94 -30.93 -6.69
N CYS A 306 -6.43 -30.14 -7.65
CA CYS A 306 -7.50 -29.19 -7.48
C CYS A 306 -8.74 -29.66 -8.24
N SER A 307 -9.76 -30.13 -7.51
CA SER A 307 -11.02 -30.60 -8.11
C SER A 307 -12.01 -29.45 -8.37
N LEU A 308 -12.88 -29.64 -9.37
CA LEU A 308 -14.04 -28.79 -9.65
C LEU A 308 -15.24 -29.02 -8.72
N ALA A 309 -15.15 -29.97 -7.77
CA ALA A 309 -16.20 -30.26 -6.79
C ALA A 309 -16.79 -29.02 -6.08
N PRO A 310 -16.01 -27.96 -5.74
CA PRO A 310 -16.56 -26.78 -5.08
C PRO A 310 -17.67 -26.05 -5.87
N LEU A 311 -17.73 -26.21 -7.20
CA LEU A 311 -18.79 -25.62 -8.02
C LEU A 311 -20.19 -26.15 -7.66
N GLN A 312 -20.28 -27.35 -7.10
CA GLN A 312 -21.56 -27.96 -6.69
C GLN A 312 -22.01 -27.52 -5.29
N THR A 313 -21.10 -26.93 -4.49
CA THR A 313 -21.38 -26.50 -3.13
C THR A 313 -22.24 -25.24 -3.14
N SER A 314 -23.48 -25.31 -2.67
CA SER A 314 -24.41 -24.15 -2.66
C SER A 314 -24.05 -23.09 -1.62
N ASN A 315 -23.45 -23.51 -0.49
CA ASN A 315 -23.04 -22.60 0.57
C ASN A 315 -21.72 -21.90 0.20
N LEU A 316 -21.75 -20.58 0.05
CA LEU A 316 -20.60 -19.78 -0.38
C LEU A 316 -19.43 -19.83 0.62
N GLN A 317 -19.70 -19.87 1.94
CA GLN A 317 -18.66 -19.98 2.96
C GLN A 317 -17.91 -21.32 2.85
N GLN A 318 -18.65 -22.41 2.67
CA GLN A 318 -18.05 -23.74 2.50
C GLN A 318 -17.28 -23.82 1.18
N ARG A 319 -17.82 -23.25 0.10
CA ARG A 319 -17.15 -23.19 -1.20
C ARG A 319 -15.84 -22.40 -1.11
N ALA A 320 -15.84 -21.25 -0.47
CA ALA A 320 -14.64 -20.44 -0.26
C ALA A 320 -13.56 -21.21 0.52
N GLU A 321 -13.93 -21.94 1.57
CA GLU A 321 -12.99 -22.79 2.30
C GLU A 321 -12.45 -23.93 1.43
N GLN A 322 -13.30 -24.61 0.64
CA GLN A 322 -12.86 -25.67 -0.27
C GLN A 322 -11.89 -25.14 -1.36
N VAL A 323 -12.11 -23.93 -1.86
CA VAL A 323 -11.20 -23.25 -2.78
C VAL A 323 -9.83 -23.04 -2.13
N LEU A 324 -9.80 -22.55 -0.89
CA LEU A 324 -8.55 -22.33 -0.16
C LEU A 324 -7.85 -23.64 0.22
N GLN A 325 -8.59 -24.71 0.49
CA GLN A 325 -8.03 -26.05 0.68
C GLN A 325 -7.40 -26.59 -0.60
N ASN A 326 -8.01 -26.36 -1.78
CA ASN A 326 -7.37 -26.68 -3.05
C ASN A 326 -6.07 -25.88 -3.24
N ALA A 327 -6.07 -24.58 -2.90
CA ALA A 327 -4.87 -23.75 -2.94
C ALA A 327 -3.79 -24.22 -1.94
N GLU A 328 -4.18 -24.74 -0.78
CA GLU A 328 -3.27 -25.28 0.23
C GLU A 328 -2.51 -26.51 -0.27
N ARG A 329 -3.18 -27.41 -0.99
CA ARG A 329 -2.54 -28.61 -1.57
C ARG A 329 -1.38 -28.28 -2.51
N ILE A 330 -1.48 -27.16 -3.22
CA ILE A 330 -0.43 -26.67 -4.14
C ILE A 330 0.51 -25.64 -3.48
N GLY A 331 0.44 -25.48 -2.15
CA GLY A 331 1.31 -24.57 -1.38
C GLY A 331 1.02 -23.08 -1.54
N CYS A 332 -0.20 -22.72 -2.00
CA CYS A 332 -0.56 -21.35 -2.39
C CYS A 332 -1.60 -20.67 -1.50
N ARG A 333 -2.01 -21.28 -0.37
CA ARG A 333 -2.93 -20.67 0.61
C ARG A 333 -2.21 -19.56 1.41
N LYS A 334 -2.09 -18.38 0.81
CA LYS A 334 -1.54 -17.15 1.43
C LYS A 334 -2.48 -15.97 1.19
N TYR A 335 -2.52 -15.02 2.12
CA TYR A 335 -3.28 -13.75 2.06
C TYR A 335 -4.80 -13.85 2.10
N LEU A 336 -5.40 -14.96 1.70
CA LEU A 336 -6.84 -15.08 1.51
C LEU A 336 -7.46 -16.04 2.52
N THR A 337 -8.54 -15.60 3.16
CA THR A 337 -9.37 -16.36 4.08
C THR A 337 -10.80 -16.43 3.52
N PRO A 338 -11.65 -17.38 3.95
CA PRO A 338 -13.01 -17.45 3.43
C PRO A 338 -13.81 -16.14 3.62
N PRO A 339 -13.76 -15.45 4.79
CA PRO A 339 -14.39 -14.14 4.94
C PRO A 339 -13.85 -13.07 3.99
N SER A 340 -12.53 -13.01 3.78
CA SER A 340 -11.93 -11.98 2.91
C SER A 340 -12.17 -12.24 1.42
N LEU A 341 -12.29 -13.51 1.02
CA LEU A 341 -12.76 -13.91 -0.31
C LEU A 341 -14.20 -13.43 -0.53
N LEU A 342 -15.12 -13.78 0.38
CA LEU A 342 -16.55 -13.44 0.23
C LEU A 342 -16.84 -11.94 0.33
N SER A 343 -16.07 -11.22 1.14
CA SER A 343 -16.14 -9.76 1.19
C SER A 343 -15.63 -9.10 -0.10
N GLY A 344 -14.91 -9.86 -0.94
CA GLY A 344 -14.34 -9.38 -2.19
C GLY A 344 -13.23 -8.37 -1.96
N ASN A 345 -12.40 -8.56 -0.93
CA ASN A 345 -11.30 -7.64 -0.63
C ASN A 345 -10.31 -7.61 -1.82
N PRO A 346 -10.16 -6.47 -2.51
CA PRO A 346 -9.40 -6.45 -3.75
C PRO A 346 -7.88 -6.54 -3.53
N ARG A 347 -7.36 -6.08 -2.39
CA ARG A 347 -5.94 -6.18 -2.03
C ARG A 347 -5.54 -7.62 -1.77
N LEU A 348 -6.30 -8.32 -0.92
CA LEU A 348 -6.01 -9.71 -0.56
C LEU A 348 -6.22 -10.67 -1.73
N ASN A 349 -7.24 -10.46 -2.55
CA ASN A 349 -7.45 -11.26 -3.77
C ASN A 349 -6.32 -11.03 -4.78
N LEU A 350 -5.88 -9.79 -5.00
CA LEU A 350 -4.73 -9.50 -5.86
C LEU A 350 -3.47 -10.20 -5.35
N ALA A 351 -3.20 -10.13 -4.04
CA ALA A 351 -2.05 -10.78 -3.44
C ALA A 351 -2.08 -12.31 -3.60
N PHE A 352 -3.25 -12.92 -3.42
CA PHE A 352 -3.46 -14.35 -3.66
C PHE A 352 -3.20 -14.74 -5.12
N VAL A 353 -3.74 -13.98 -6.08
CA VAL A 353 -3.55 -14.21 -7.52
C VAL A 353 -2.08 -14.04 -7.91
N ALA A 354 -1.41 -12.99 -7.43
CA ALA A 354 0.00 -12.77 -7.70
C ALA A 354 0.87 -13.89 -7.14
N ASN A 355 0.60 -14.37 -5.91
CA ASN A 355 1.29 -15.51 -5.32
C ASN A 355 1.05 -16.80 -6.13
N LEU A 356 -0.17 -17.03 -6.62
CA LEU A 356 -0.49 -18.17 -7.45
C LEU A 356 0.23 -18.12 -8.81
N PHE A 357 0.30 -16.95 -9.45
CA PHE A 357 1.07 -16.76 -10.68
C PHE A 357 2.57 -17.02 -10.45
N ASN A 358 3.15 -16.43 -9.41
CA ASN A 358 4.59 -16.55 -9.11
C ASN A 358 5.04 -17.98 -8.79
N THR A 359 4.10 -18.87 -8.43
CA THR A 359 4.38 -20.27 -8.09
C THR A 359 3.97 -21.22 -9.20
N HIS A 360 2.86 -20.95 -9.88
CA HIS A 360 2.31 -21.77 -10.96
C HIS A 360 1.81 -20.90 -12.12
N PRO A 361 2.71 -20.34 -12.98
CA PRO A 361 2.30 -19.58 -14.15
C PRO A 361 1.42 -20.41 -15.10
N GLY A 362 1.70 -21.72 -15.22
CA GLY A 362 0.89 -22.65 -16.03
C GLY A 362 0.89 -22.33 -17.53
N LEU A 363 1.80 -21.50 -18.02
CA LEU A 363 1.98 -21.20 -19.43
C LEU A 363 3.00 -22.16 -20.04
N GLU A 364 2.76 -22.60 -21.27
CA GLU A 364 3.70 -23.46 -21.97
C GLU A 364 5.01 -22.71 -22.26
N PRO A 365 6.18 -23.33 -22.03
CA PRO A 365 7.46 -22.74 -22.40
C PRO A 365 7.53 -22.46 -23.90
N LEU A 366 8.17 -21.36 -24.27
CA LEU A 366 8.46 -21.06 -25.67
C LEU A 366 9.45 -22.09 -26.24
N ALA A 367 9.19 -22.59 -27.45
CA ALA A 367 10.15 -23.43 -28.15
C ALA A 367 11.44 -22.64 -28.43
N PRO A 368 12.61 -23.29 -28.57
CA PRO A 368 13.89 -22.60 -28.83
C PRO A 368 13.85 -21.70 -30.08
N GLU A 369 13.03 -22.06 -31.05
CA GLU A 369 12.82 -21.37 -32.33
C GLU A 369 11.84 -20.18 -32.20
N GLU A 370 10.98 -20.19 -31.18
CA GLU A 370 10.01 -19.14 -30.83
C GLU A 370 10.56 -18.17 -29.79
N LYS A 371 11.81 -18.36 -29.34
CA LYS A 371 12.48 -17.39 -28.47
C LYS A 371 12.59 -16.08 -29.24
N VAL A 372 11.63 -15.20 -28.98
CA VAL A 372 11.69 -13.82 -29.41
C VAL A 372 13.01 -13.27 -28.89
N THR A 373 13.93 -12.95 -29.79
CA THR A 373 15.01 -12.03 -29.48
C THR A 373 14.34 -10.72 -29.11
N ILE A 374 14.15 -10.51 -27.81
CA ILE A 374 13.92 -9.19 -27.26
C ILE A 374 15.20 -8.45 -27.64
N GLU A 375 15.14 -7.64 -28.70
CA GLU A 375 16.25 -6.75 -29.05
C GLU A 375 16.68 -6.02 -27.78
N ASP A 376 18.00 -5.84 -27.59
CA ASP A 376 18.56 -5.17 -26.41
C ASP A 376 17.84 -3.84 -26.23
N PHE A 377 16.86 -3.93 -25.33
CA PHE A 377 15.86 -2.94 -25.03
C PHE A 377 16.62 -1.69 -24.62
N ASP A 378 16.31 -0.52 -25.19
CA ASP A 378 16.98 0.77 -24.91
C ASP A 378 17.08 1.02 -23.40
N ALA A 379 18.17 0.52 -22.80
CA ALA A 379 18.29 0.36 -21.36
C ALA A 379 18.46 1.72 -20.69
N GLU A 380 19.00 2.68 -21.43
CA GLU A 380 19.15 4.06 -21.00
C GLU A 380 17.80 4.78 -21.05
N GLY A 381 17.07 4.72 -22.16
CA GLY A 381 15.73 5.31 -22.28
C GLY A 381 14.71 4.75 -21.28
N GLU A 382 14.79 3.46 -20.96
CA GLU A 382 13.93 2.82 -19.96
C GLU A 382 14.32 3.16 -18.52
N ARG A 383 15.63 3.29 -18.24
CA ARG A 383 16.10 3.74 -16.93
C ARG A 383 15.67 5.20 -16.68
N GLU A 384 15.81 6.06 -17.68
CA GLU A 384 15.31 7.44 -17.63
C GLU A 384 13.79 7.47 -17.48
N ALA A 385 13.06 6.68 -18.26
CA ALA A 385 11.60 6.62 -18.18
C ALA A 385 11.12 6.21 -16.78
N ARG A 386 11.77 5.22 -16.17
CA ARG A 386 11.49 4.78 -14.79
C ARG A 386 11.82 5.87 -13.79
N ALA A 387 12.98 6.52 -13.90
CA ALA A 387 13.37 7.61 -13.01
C ALA A 387 12.38 8.78 -13.08
N PHE A 388 11.98 9.17 -14.28
CA PHE A 388 10.99 10.22 -14.51
C PHE A 388 9.58 9.86 -14.04
N THR A 389 9.19 8.59 -14.20
CA THR A 389 7.91 8.08 -13.67
C THR A 389 7.87 8.20 -12.15
N LEU A 390 8.91 7.73 -11.46
CA LEU A 390 9.03 7.85 -10.00
C LEU A 390 9.03 9.31 -9.55
N TRP A 391 9.79 10.16 -10.26
CA TRP A 391 9.86 11.58 -9.98
C TRP A 391 8.50 12.27 -10.13
N LEU A 392 7.79 12.08 -11.25
CA LEU A 392 6.46 12.65 -11.48
C LEU A 392 5.46 12.20 -10.41
N ASN A 393 5.43 10.90 -10.07
CA ASN A 393 4.57 10.39 -9.01
C ASN A 393 4.88 11.00 -7.65
N SER A 394 6.15 11.30 -7.36
CA SER A 394 6.54 11.97 -6.11
C SER A 394 6.02 13.41 -5.99
N LEU A 395 5.61 14.05 -7.09
CA LEU A 395 4.96 15.37 -7.08
C LEU A 395 3.47 15.30 -6.71
N GLY A 396 2.89 14.09 -6.59
CA GLY A 396 1.47 13.89 -6.34
C GLY A 396 0.60 14.27 -7.54
N VAL A 397 0.98 13.80 -8.73
CA VAL A 397 0.16 13.92 -9.95
C VAL A 397 -0.94 12.86 -9.98
N GLU A 398 -2.09 13.21 -10.56
CA GLU A 398 -3.27 12.36 -10.72
C GLU A 398 -3.76 12.36 -12.18
N PRO A 399 -3.92 11.20 -12.83
CA PRO A 399 -3.63 9.86 -12.33
C PRO A 399 -2.12 9.61 -12.18
N ALA A 400 -1.75 8.66 -11.32
CA ALA A 400 -0.36 8.23 -11.19
C ALA A 400 0.19 7.69 -12.52
N VAL A 401 1.45 7.95 -12.78
CA VAL A 401 2.18 7.51 -13.97
C VAL A 401 2.66 6.09 -13.74
N TYR A 402 2.27 5.19 -14.63
CA TYR A 402 2.73 3.79 -14.65
C TYR A 402 3.55 3.50 -15.90
N ASN A 403 3.14 4.07 -17.03
CA ASN A 403 3.88 4.06 -18.28
C ASN A 403 4.06 5.51 -18.74
N LEU A 404 5.30 6.01 -18.68
CA LEU A 404 5.63 7.39 -19.01
C LEU A 404 5.15 7.79 -20.42
N PHE A 405 5.31 6.91 -21.40
CA PHE A 405 5.02 7.23 -22.80
C PHE A 405 3.54 7.18 -23.13
N GLU A 406 2.74 6.45 -22.35
CA GLU A 406 1.28 6.39 -22.52
C GLU A 406 0.54 7.41 -21.66
N ASN A 407 0.90 7.53 -20.36
CA ASN A 407 0.14 8.36 -19.44
C ASN A 407 0.34 9.86 -19.67
N LEU A 408 1.41 10.27 -20.34
CA LEU A 408 1.68 11.68 -20.66
C LEU A 408 0.97 12.15 -21.94
N LYS A 409 0.42 11.24 -22.77
CA LYS A 409 -0.14 11.58 -24.09
C LYS A 409 -1.29 12.58 -24.03
N ASN A 410 -2.07 12.61 -22.94
CA ASN A 410 -3.18 13.55 -22.81
C ASN A 410 -2.75 14.95 -22.30
N GLY A 411 -1.46 15.13 -21.98
CA GLY A 411 -0.87 16.38 -21.52
C GLY A 411 -1.23 16.80 -20.09
N VAL A 412 -2.21 16.16 -19.43
CA VAL A 412 -2.72 16.60 -18.12
C VAL A 412 -1.67 16.42 -17.02
N VAL A 413 -0.98 15.28 -16.99
CA VAL A 413 0.07 14.99 -16.00
C VAL A 413 1.22 16.01 -16.11
N ILE A 414 1.61 16.36 -17.34
CA ILE A 414 2.69 17.34 -17.61
C ILE A 414 2.29 18.72 -17.06
N LEU A 415 1.04 19.14 -17.30
CA LEU A 415 0.50 20.39 -16.79
C LEU A 415 0.43 20.38 -15.25
N GLN A 416 0.01 19.28 -14.63
CA GLN A 416 0.05 19.17 -13.17
C GLN A 416 1.46 19.31 -12.62
N ALA A 417 2.46 18.68 -13.26
CA ALA A 417 3.86 18.84 -12.86
C ALA A 417 4.31 20.30 -12.94
N PHE A 418 3.95 21.03 -14.01
CA PHE A 418 4.21 22.48 -14.10
C PHE A 418 3.59 23.26 -12.94
N ASP A 419 2.31 23.01 -12.62
CA ASP A 419 1.62 23.72 -11.55
C ASP A 419 2.15 23.36 -10.15
N LYS A 420 2.70 22.15 -9.97
CA LYS A 420 3.39 21.75 -8.73
C LYS A 420 4.76 22.39 -8.59
N ILE A 421 5.49 22.57 -9.69
CA ILE A 421 6.84 23.18 -9.70
C ILE A 421 6.76 24.70 -9.61
N VAL A 422 5.82 25.29 -10.34
CA VAL A 422 5.54 26.73 -10.36
C VAL A 422 4.04 26.91 -10.07
N PRO A 423 3.67 27.07 -8.78
CA PRO A 423 2.27 27.25 -8.38
C PRO A 423 1.57 28.38 -9.13
N GLY A 424 0.44 28.08 -9.76
CA GLY A 424 -0.35 29.05 -10.52
C GLY A 424 0.12 29.26 -11.96
N SER A 425 1.07 28.47 -12.44
CA SER A 425 1.53 28.53 -13.85
C SER A 425 0.49 28.00 -14.83
N VAL A 426 -0.44 27.15 -14.38
CA VAL A 426 -1.44 26.51 -15.25
C VAL A 426 -2.81 27.15 -15.09
N VAL A 427 -3.35 27.66 -16.20
CA VAL A 427 -4.73 28.12 -16.30
C VAL A 427 -5.63 26.93 -16.62
N TRP A 428 -6.09 26.24 -15.57
CA TRP A 428 -6.89 25.01 -15.67
C TRP A 428 -8.17 25.12 -16.51
N LYS A 429 -8.72 26.33 -16.69
CA LYS A 429 -9.87 26.57 -17.58
C LYS A 429 -9.58 26.29 -19.06
N ARG A 430 -8.31 26.33 -19.48
CA ARG A 430 -7.87 26.03 -20.85
C ARG A 430 -7.60 24.53 -21.07
N VAL A 431 -7.57 23.73 -20.00
CA VAL A 431 -7.13 22.33 -20.04
C VAL A 431 -8.35 21.42 -20.21
N SER A 432 -8.30 20.57 -21.24
CA SER A 432 -9.29 19.53 -21.43
C SER A 432 -8.99 18.34 -20.52
N LYS A 433 -9.91 17.99 -19.62
CA LYS A 433 -9.77 16.81 -18.73
C LYS A 433 -10.60 15.62 -19.25
N PRO A 434 -10.14 14.37 -19.06
CA PRO A 434 -10.94 13.20 -19.40
C PRO A 434 -12.19 13.16 -18.52
N LYS A 435 -13.36 12.89 -19.10
CA LYS A 435 -14.64 12.81 -18.35
C LYS A 435 -14.63 11.52 -17.54
N ALA A 436 -14.91 11.58 -16.23
CA ALA A 436 -15.18 10.36 -15.46
C ALA A 436 -16.35 9.59 -16.12
N VAL A 437 -16.14 8.32 -16.46
CA VAL A 437 -17.21 7.45 -16.95
C VAL A 437 -18.10 7.13 -15.76
N VAL A 438 -19.18 7.88 -15.58
CA VAL A 438 -20.30 7.43 -14.75
C VAL A 438 -21.16 6.51 -15.62
N PRO A 439 -21.35 5.22 -15.27
CA PRO A 439 -22.22 4.35 -16.04
C PRO A 439 -23.67 4.84 -15.89
N GLY A 440 -24.20 5.42 -16.97
CA GLY A 440 -25.60 5.86 -17.07
C GLY A 440 -25.83 7.31 -16.66
N SER A 441 -26.25 8.14 -17.61
CA SER A 441 -27.01 9.35 -17.32
C SER A 441 -28.19 9.41 -18.29
N PRO A 442 -29.32 9.99 -17.87
CA PRO A 442 -29.46 11.42 -18.09
C PRO A 442 -30.04 12.21 -16.91
N THR A 443 -29.73 13.51 -16.97
CA THR A 443 -30.43 14.67 -16.38
C THR A 443 -30.24 15.04 -14.89
N GLN A 444 -29.86 16.32 -14.76
CA GLN A 444 -29.75 17.22 -13.61
C GLN A 444 -30.59 16.88 -12.37
N THR A 445 -29.96 16.93 -11.19
CA THR A 445 -30.42 17.73 -10.04
C THR A 445 -29.32 17.80 -8.97
N SER A 446 -29.16 18.99 -8.41
CA SER A 446 -28.23 19.42 -7.37
C SER A 446 -28.55 18.76 -6.03
N PHE A 447 -27.59 18.19 -5.29
CA PHE A 447 -27.66 18.05 -3.82
C PHE A 447 -26.26 17.91 -3.18
N ASN A 448 -26.20 18.33 -1.92
CA ASN A 448 -25.04 18.59 -1.06
C ASN A 448 -24.05 17.42 -0.91
N VAL A 449 -22.76 17.77 -0.83
CA VAL A 449 -21.66 16.86 -0.48
C VAL A 449 -21.49 16.88 1.04
N GLU A 450 -21.79 15.76 1.69
CA GLU A 450 -21.19 15.40 2.98
C GLU A 450 -19.87 14.68 2.67
N GLU A 451 -18.76 15.31 3.04
CA GLU A 451 -17.42 14.72 2.97
C GLU A 451 -17.32 13.54 3.94
N SER A 452 -17.40 12.32 3.40
CA SER A 452 -16.90 11.12 4.05
C SER A 452 -15.50 10.84 3.49
N GLY A 453 -14.49 11.03 4.35
CA GLY A 453 -13.07 10.90 4.04
C GLY A 453 -12.58 9.46 3.88
N ASP A 454 -13.23 8.68 3.04
CA ASP A 454 -12.67 7.43 2.54
C ASP A 454 -12.00 7.73 1.19
N VAL A 455 -10.69 7.99 1.23
CA VAL A 455 -9.86 7.87 0.03
C VAL A 455 -9.78 6.37 -0.26
N GLU A 456 -10.74 5.86 -1.03
CA GLU A 456 -10.55 4.59 -1.72
C GLU A 456 -9.31 4.78 -2.59
N GLU A 457 -8.18 4.26 -2.10
CA GLU A 457 -6.96 4.10 -2.89
C GLU A 457 -7.35 3.15 -4.03
N GLU A 458 -7.80 3.74 -5.15
CA GLU A 458 -8.24 3.06 -6.35
C GLU A 458 -7.05 2.21 -6.81
N LEU A 459 -7.02 0.94 -6.38
CA LEU A 459 -6.12 -0.09 -6.87
C LEU A 459 -6.18 0.03 -8.37
N GLY A 460 -5.13 0.55 -9.01
CA GLY A 460 -5.04 1.07 -10.40
C GLY A 460 -5.82 0.34 -11.50
N ILE A 461 -7.12 0.21 -11.32
CA ILE A 461 -8.12 -0.45 -12.13
C ILE A 461 -8.96 0.71 -12.63
N THR A 462 -8.40 1.44 -13.59
CA THR A 462 -9.24 2.08 -14.60
C THR A 462 -8.89 1.44 -15.94
N PRO A 463 -9.59 0.35 -16.33
CA PRO A 463 -9.41 -0.25 -17.65
C PRO A 463 -9.88 0.65 -18.79
N ASN A 464 -10.37 1.86 -18.50
CA ASN A 464 -10.80 2.84 -19.48
C ASN A 464 -10.73 4.25 -18.85
N GLN A 465 -9.57 4.89 -18.85
CA GLN A 465 -9.58 6.36 -18.82
C GLN A 465 -10.39 6.81 -20.04
N ALA A 466 -11.46 7.57 -19.84
CA ALA A 466 -12.19 8.15 -20.96
C ALA A 466 -11.20 8.92 -21.83
N GLN A 467 -10.89 8.39 -23.01
CA GLN A 467 -9.85 8.96 -23.84
C GLN A 467 -10.32 10.33 -24.35
N LEU A 468 -9.53 11.35 -24.04
CA LEU A 468 -9.63 12.64 -24.70
C LEU A 468 -9.45 12.44 -26.20
N SER A 469 -10.20 13.17 -27.02
CA SER A 469 -9.96 13.14 -28.46
C SER A 469 -8.52 13.61 -28.74
N ARG A 470 -7.87 13.02 -29.76
CA ARG A 470 -6.48 13.36 -30.11
C ARG A 470 -6.27 14.87 -30.24
N PHE A 471 -7.24 15.59 -30.82
CA PHE A 471 -7.22 17.05 -30.93
C PHE A 471 -7.06 17.74 -29.56
N LYS A 472 -7.84 17.33 -28.56
CA LYS A 472 -7.76 17.89 -27.19
C LYS A 472 -6.46 17.52 -26.49
N CYS A 473 -5.95 16.30 -26.73
CA CYS A 473 -4.63 15.90 -26.24
C CYS A 473 -3.54 16.82 -26.80
N VAL A 474 -3.60 17.12 -28.10
CA VAL A 474 -2.66 18.03 -28.77
C VAL A 474 -2.78 19.46 -28.24
N GLU A 475 -3.99 19.96 -27.96
CA GLU A 475 -4.18 21.27 -27.33
C GLU A 475 -3.52 21.35 -25.95
N ASN A 476 -3.75 20.35 -25.09
CA ASN A 476 -3.12 20.27 -23.77
C ASN A 476 -1.59 20.20 -23.89
N ALA A 477 -1.08 19.35 -24.78
CA ALA A 477 0.35 19.16 -24.99
C ALA A 477 1.02 20.41 -25.56
N ASN A 478 0.37 21.11 -26.51
CA ASN A 478 0.83 22.40 -27.01
C ASN A 478 0.90 23.45 -25.90
N TYR A 479 -0.09 23.47 -25.01
CA TYR A 479 -0.06 24.37 -23.86
C TYR A 479 1.11 24.05 -22.92
N ALA A 480 1.40 22.78 -22.67
CA ALA A 480 2.58 22.39 -21.90
C ALA A 480 3.89 22.85 -22.57
N VAL A 481 4.00 22.73 -23.90
CA VAL A 481 5.16 23.24 -24.66
C VAL A 481 5.24 24.77 -24.59
N GLU A 482 4.11 25.48 -24.60
CA GLU A 482 4.05 26.94 -24.43
C GLU A 482 4.60 27.35 -23.06
N LEU A 483 4.14 26.69 -21.99
CA LEU A 483 4.65 26.89 -20.62
C LEU A 483 6.14 26.59 -20.52
N ALA A 484 6.61 25.53 -21.18
CA ALA A 484 8.03 25.19 -21.21
C ALA A 484 8.87 26.33 -21.82
N LYS A 485 8.42 26.87 -22.95
CA LYS A 485 9.08 28.02 -23.61
C LYS A 485 9.04 29.28 -22.76
N GLN A 486 7.93 29.57 -22.09
CA GLN A 486 7.81 30.70 -21.15
C GLN A 486 8.80 30.59 -19.98
N ASN A 487 9.07 29.37 -19.51
CA ASN A 487 10.07 29.07 -18.48
C ASN A 487 11.51 28.93 -19.04
N LYS A 488 11.76 29.37 -20.29
CA LYS A 488 13.07 29.35 -20.96
C LYS A 488 13.69 27.94 -21.07
N MET A 489 12.87 26.90 -21.11
CA MET A 489 13.34 25.52 -21.32
C MET A 489 13.77 25.32 -22.77
N HIS A 490 14.76 24.45 -22.97
CA HIS A 490 15.27 24.16 -24.31
C HIS A 490 14.37 23.14 -25.04
N MET A 491 13.38 23.65 -25.77
CA MET A 491 12.34 22.87 -26.47
C MET A 491 12.55 22.85 -28.00
N VAL A 492 13.80 22.70 -28.46
CA VAL A 492 14.09 22.68 -29.91
C VAL A 492 13.58 21.37 -30.51
N GLY A 493 12.68 21.47 -31.49
CA GLY A 493 12.15 20.31 -32.22
C GLY A 493 11.05 19.53 -31.50
N ILE A 494 10.55 19.98 -30.33
CA ILE A 494 9.43 19.33 -29.62
C ILE A 494 8.13 20.12 -29.85
N GLN A 495 7.11 19.43 -30.35
CA GLN A 495 5.75 19.92 -30.55
C GLN A 495 4.75 19.15 -29.68
N GLY A 496 3.53 19.69 -29.51
CA GLY A 496 2.50 18.99 -28.75
C GLY A 496 2.09 17.65 -29.38
N ALA A 497 2.14 17.53 -30.71
CA ALA A 497 1.86 16.27 -31.41
C ALA A 497 2.85 15.17 -31.04
N ASP A 498 4.14 15.50 -30.90
CA ASP A 498 5.19 14.53 -30.55
C ASP A 498 4.96 13.89 -29.17
N ILE A 499 4.40 14.66 -28.24
CA ILE A 499 4.04 14.19 -26.89
C ILE A 499 2.82 13.25 -26.97
N VAL A 500 1.83 13.61 -27.77
CA VAL A 500 0.59 12.82 -27.95
C VAL A 500 0.87 11.50 -28.67
N ASP A 501 1.80 11.52 -29.63
CA ASP A 501 2.21 10.34 -30.38
C ASP A 501 3.19 9.46 -29.57
N GLY A 502 3.68 9.94 -28.42
CA GLY A 502 4.49 9.16 -27.47
C GLY A 502 5.94 8.98 -27.92
N THR A 503 6.49 9.92 -28.69
CA THR A 503 7.87 9.84 -29.21
C THR A 503 8.88 9.82 -28.06
N LYS A 504 9.48 8.64 -27.79
CA LYS A 504 10.27 8.37 -26.57
C LYS A 504 11.28 9.47 -26.23
N THR A 505 12.19 9.78 -27.16
CA THR A 505 13.26 10.78 -26.95
C THR A 505 12.72 12.18 -26.63
N LEU A 506 11.63 12.59 -27.26
CA LEU A 506 11.05 13.94 -27.09
C LEU A 506 10.26 14.04 -25.77
N VAL A 507 9.57 12.96 -25.38
CA VAL A 507 8.92 12.86 -24.08
C VAL A 507 9.95 12.89 -22.95
N LEU A 508 11.01 12.07 -23.04
CA LEU A 508 12.12 12.07 -22.07
C LEU A 508 12.76 13.45 -21.97
N GLY A 509 13.04 14.09 -23.11
CA GLY A 509 13.63 15.44 -23.16
C GLY A 509 12.78 16.51 -22.47
N LEU A 510 11.45 16.49 -22.66
CA LEU A 510 10.54 17.41 -21.98
C LEU A 510 10.53 17.19 -20.46
N VAL A 511 10.42 15.94 -20.02
CA VAL A 511 10.32 15.61 -18.60
C VAL A 511 11.64 15.91 -17.87
N TRP A 512 12.78 15.67 -18.54
CA TRP A 512 14.09 16.10 -18.06
C TRP A 512 14.16 17.61 -17.84
N GLN A 513 13.72 18.41 -18.82
CA GLN A 513 13.73 19.88 -18.67
C GLN A 513 12.82 20.34 -17.52
N LEU A 514 11.71 19.64 -17.28
CA LEU A 514 10.82 19.92 -16.14
C LEU A 514 11.49 19.61 -14.80
N MET A 515 12.17 18.47 -14.70
CA MET A 515 12.95 18.11 -13.51
C MET A 515 14.09 19.11 -13.26
N ARG A 516 14.76 19.55 -14.33
CA ARG A 516 15.77 20.60 -14.26
C ARG A 516 15.17 21.94 -13.80
N LEU A 517 14.00 22.32 -14.30
CA LEU A 517 13.31 23.54 -13.87
C LEU A 517 13.04 23.51 -12.35
N MET A 518 12.54 22.38 -11.82
CA MET A 518 12.32 22.19 -10.39
C MET A 518 13.60 22.35 -9.56
N ALA A 519 14.72 21.81 -10.04
CA ALA A 519 16.00 21.95 -9.36
C ALA A 519 16.48 23.41 -9.32
N LEU A 520 16.15 24.20 -10.36
CA LEU A 520 16.51 25.61 -10.45
C LEU A 520 15.57 26.55 -9.65
N THR A 521 14.32 26.15 -9.39
CA THR A 521 13.33 26.96 -8.66
C THR A 521 13.30 26.70 -7.15
N LYS A 522 14.00 25.67 -6.64
CA LYS A 522 14.12 25.37 -5.19
C LYS A 522 15.18 26.18 -4.45
N HIS A 523 15.78 27.18 -5.11
CA HIS A 523 16.59 28.24 -4.52
C HIS A 523 15.86 29.56 -4.63
#